data_AF-A0A2V9KWE8-F1
#
_entry.id   AF-A0A2V9KWE8-F1
#
_cell.length_a   1.000
_cell.length_b   1.000
_cell.length_c   1.000
_cell.angle_alpha   90.00
_cell.angle_beta   90.00
_cell.angle_gamma   90.00
#
_symmetry.space_group_name_H-M   'P 1'
#
loop_
_entity.id
_entity.type
_entity.pdbx_description
1 polymer ?
#
loop_
_entity_poly.entity_id
_entity_poly.type
_entity_poly.pdbx_seq_one_letter_code
_entity_poly.pdbx_strand_id
1 'polypeptide(L)'
;METLLSPAAIRDYLRSRPRRVRWKEWVSGRRYVVARFQAHPEARPGPLAIIAHSFSDASTAKHIAQAIEQDWPAVPTRCREAYDEILFRAPDLVVIQLRRHNLCGCLAHRHMVVREKPFAEAHEVFGGAAIGEMDIAYRRVEGWLASPLTDTAFDTKFLEGTRLVEFRAKQFRLKLLSIVLHETNHLVFPHEAESAVRGRSLALYRDALVHYVETTISTLSLTIDRSFSRFG
;
A
#
# COMPACT_ATOMS: atom_id res chain seq x y z
N MET A 1 6.60 8.51 -28.52
CA MET A 1 7.08 7.74 -27.36
C MET A 1 6.26 8.20 -26.17
N GLU A 2 5.33 7.39 -25.68
CA GLU A 2 4.66 7.68 -24.41
C GLU A 2 5.73 7.67 -23.32
N THR A 3 5.92 8.80 -22.66
CA THR A 3 6.84 8.92 -21.54
C THR A 3 6.25 8.12 -20.39
N LEU A 4 6.78 6.91 -20.15
CA LEU A 4 6.39 6.12 -18.99
C LEU A 4 6.67 6.94 -17.74
N LEU A 5 5.61 7.29 -17.01
CA LEU A 5 5.70 7.95 -15.71
C LEU A 5 6.67 7.15 -14.83
N SER A 6 7.63 7.82 -14.18
CA SER A 6 8.65 7.16 -13.35
C SER A 6 8.78 7.83 -11.97
N PRO A 7 9.25 7.11 -10.93
CA PRO A 7 9.49 7.72 -9.62
C PRO A 7 10.52 8.86 -9.66
N ALA A 8 11.49 8.80 -10.58
CA ALA A 8 12.46 9.88 -10.76
C ALA A 8 11.78 11.13 -11.34
N ALA A 9 11.01 10.98 -12.42
CA ALA A 9 10.30 12.09 -13.06
C ALA A 9 9.35 12.81 -12.08
N ILE A 10 8.61 12.07 -11.25
CA ILE A 10 7.75 12.68 -10.22
C ILE A 10 8.58 13.43 -9.15
N ARG A 11 9.70 12.86 -8.69
CA ARG A 11 10.56 13.54 -7.72
C ARG A 11 11.17 14.82 -8.29
N ASP A 12 11.58 14.80 -9.54
CA ASP A 12 12.15 15.96 -10.22
C ASP A 12 11.09 17.02 -10.46
N TYR A 13 9.88 16.63 -10.86
CA TYR A 13 8.71 17.51 -10.91
C TYR A 13 8.46 18.19 -9.57
N LEU A 14 8.35 17.44 -8.47
CA LEU A 14 8.10 18.02 -7.15
C LEU A 14 9.20 19.00 -6.72
N ARG A 15 10.44 18.80 -7.18
CA ARG A 15 11.59 19.69 -6.92
C ARG A 15 11.62 20.92 -7.82
N SER A 16 11.18 20.81 -9.07
CA SER A 16 11.19 21.89 -10.06
C SER A 16 10.12 22.94 -9.80
N ARG A 17 9.09 22.63 -9.00
CA ARG A 17 8.02 23.58 -8.65
C ARG A 17 8.56 24.90 -8.06
N PRO A 18 7.84 26.03 -8.29
CA PRO A 18 8.29 27.34 -7.84
C PRO A 18 8.67 27.37 -6.36
N ARG A 19 9.79 28.04 -6.04
CA ARG A 19 10.32 28.09 -4.66
C ARG A 19 9.28 28.55 -3.63
N ARG A 20 8.45 29.54 -3.98
CA ARG A 20 7.37 30.04 -3.11
C ARG A 20 6.33 28.97 -2.76
N VAL A 21 6.00 28.10 -3.72
CA VAL A 21 5.05 26.99 -3.52
C VAL A 21 5.67 25.92 -2.63
N ARG A 22 6.89 25.49 -2.96
CA ARG A 22 7.63 24.50 -2.17
C ARG A 22 7.88 24.98 -0.74
N TRP A 23 8.13 26.26 -0.53
CA TRP A 23 8.27 26.84 0.80
C TRP A 23 6.95 26.77 1.59
N LYS A 24 5.81 27.13 0.99
CA LYS A 24 4.49 26.99 1.64
C LYS A 24 4.18 25.54 2.02
N GLU A 25 4.47 24.58 1.15
CA GLU A 25 4.28 23.15 1.42
C GLU A 25 5.26 22.62 2.47
N TRP A 26 6.48 23.14 2.48
CA TRP A 26 7.46 22.82 3.49
C TRP A 26 6.98 23.27 4.88
N VAL A 27 6.50 24.52 4.99
CA VAL A 27 5.92 25.11 6.20
C VAL A 27 4.66 24.38 6.65
N SER A 28 3.79 23.94 5.72
CA SER A 28 2.63 23.13 6.07
C SER A 28 2.97 21.70 6.48
N GLY A 29 4.25 21.32 6.43
CA GLY A 29 4.72 19.98 6.78
C GLY A 29 4.36 18.91 5.76
N ARG A 30 3.85 19.27 4.57
CA ARG A 30 3.45 18.31 3.53
C ARG A 30 4.67 17.67 2.87
N ARG A 31 4.68 16.35 2.76
CA ARG A 31 5.76 15.54 2.17
C ARG A 31 5.16 14.43 1.31
N TYR A 32 5.99 13.86 0.44
CA TYR A 32 5.58 12.84 -0.52
C TYR A 32 6.56 11.67 -0.52
N VAL A 33 6.01 10.46 -0.48
CA VAL A 33 6.75 9.21 -0.76
C VAL A 33 6.17 8.63 -2.05
N VAL A 34 7.04 8.11 -2.90
CA VAL A 34 6.65 7.47 -4.16
C VAL A 34 6.89 5.97 -4.02
N ALA A 35 5.93 5.17 -4.46
CA ALA A 35 6.02 3.71 -4.52
C ALA A 35 5.44 3.21 -5.84
N ARG A 36 5.83 2.01 -6.29
CA ARG A 36 5.29 1.39 -7.51
C ARG A 36 4.76 -0.01 -7.26
N PHE A 37 3.53 -0.27 -7.70
CA PHE A 37 3.03 -1.64 -7.77
C PHE A 37 3.75 -2.43 -8.87
N GLN A 38 4.13 -3.66 -8.57
CA GLN A 38 4.44 -4.64 -9.59
C GLN A 38 3.12 -5.16 -10.17
N ALA A 39 2.84 -4.87 -11.44
CA ALA A 39 1.67 -5.42 -12.13
C ALA A 39 2.09 -6.59 -13.02
N HIS A 40 1.16 -7.54 -13.20
CA HIS A 40 1.27 -8.60 -14.18
C HIS A 40 0.11 -8.43 -15.20
N PRO A 41 0.34 -8.63 -16.51
CA PRO A 41 1.60 -8.99 -17.17
C PRO A 41 2.60 -7.81 -17.26
N GLU A 42 3.89 -8.13 -17.44
CA GLU A 42 5.02 -7.16 -17.51
C GLU A 42 4.92 -6.14 -18.68
N ALA A 43 3.93 -6.30 -19.56
CA ALA A 43 3.72 -5.45 -20.73
C ALA A 43 3.37 -3.99 -20.39
N ARG A 44 2.89 -3.70 -19.16
CA ARG A 44 2.66 -2.35 -18.67
C ARG A 44 3.23 -2.20 -17.25
N PRO A 45 3.97 -1.13 -16.94
CA PRO A 45 4.34 -0.85 -15.56
C PRO A 45 3.09 -0.66 -14.71
N GLY A 46 3.08 -1.24 -13.51
CA GLY A 46 1.99 -1.04 -12.56
C GLY A 46 1.87 0.42 -12.08
N PRO A 47 0.72 0.78 -11.48
CA PRO A 47 0.42 2.14 -11.07
C PRO A 47 1.44 2.68 -10.07
N LEU A 48 1.79 3.96 -10.23
CA LEU A 48 2.58 4.71 -9.25
C LEU A 48 1.68 5.21 -8.13
N ALA A 49 2.07 4.94 -6.89
CA ALA A 49 1.43 5.52 -5.72
C ALA A 49 2.22 6.73 -5.22
N ILE A 50 1.53 7.86 -5.02
CA ILE A 50 2.05 9.04 -4.35
C ILE A 50 1.43 9.17 -2.97
N ILE A 51 2.20 8.82 -1.95
CA ILE A 51 1.76 8.85 -0.56
C ILE A 51 2.05 10.25 -0.02
N ALA A 52 1.01 11.07 0.03
CA ALA A 52 1.07 12.44 0.49
C ALA A 52 0.78 12.49 2.00
N HIS A 53 1.76 12.92 2.80
CA HIS A 53 1.73 12.79 4.27
C HIS A 53 2.22 14.07 4.99
N SER A 54 1.93 14.16 6.29
CA SER A 54 2.58 15.12 7.18
C SER A 54 3.99 14.64 7.54
N PHE A 55 4.93 15.55 7.78
CA PHE A 55 6.30 15.22 8.21
C PHE A 55 6.33 14.31 9.43
N SER A 56 5.37 14.48 10.35
CA SER A 56 5.22 13.68 11.57
C SER A 56 4.79 12.23 11.32
N ASP A 57 4.24 11.96 10.13
CA ASP A 57 3.62 10.68 9.79
C ASP A 57 4.48 9.92 8.75
N ALA A 58 5.77 10.27 8.66
CA ALA A 58 6.71 9.71 7.71
C ALA A 58 6.95 8.20 7.90
N SER A 59 6.89 7.69 9.14
CA SER A 59 6.99 6.25 9.41
C SER A 59 5.81 5.49 8.82
N THR A 60 4.59 5.99 9.00
CA THR A 60 3.37 5.40 8.44
C THR A 60 3.36 5.47 6.91
N ALA A 61 3.82 6.57 6.32
CA ALA A 61 3.98 6.66 4.87
C ALA A 61 4.95 5.60 4.32
N LYS A 62 6.07 5.35 5.02
CA LYS A 62 7.00 4.27 4.68
C LYS A 62 6.36 2.89 4.77
N HIS A 63 5.46 2.65 5.73
CA HIS A 63 4.73 1.39 5.81
C HIS A 63 3.85 1.14 4.58
N ILE A 64 3.19 2.17 4.04
CA ILE A 64 2.42 2.03 2.79
C ILE A 64 3.36 1.74 1.62
N ALA A 65 4.48 2.46 1.50
CA ALA A 65 5.44 2.22 0.43
C ALA A 65 6.02 0.80 0.49
N GLN A 66 6.41 0.32 1.67
CA GLN A 66 6.84 -1.06 1.90
C GLN A 66 5.74 -2.07 1.57
N ALA A 67 4.49 -1.77 1.92
CA ALA A 67 3.36 -2.63 1.60
C ALA A 67 3.22 -2.83 0.08
N ILE A 68 3.42 -1.76 -0.69
CA ILE A 68 3.32 -1.75 -2.16
C ILE A 68 4.55 -2.40 -2.82
N GLU A 69 5.76 -2.09 -2.37
CA GLU A 69 6.99 -2.50 -3.07
C GLU A 69 7.58 -3.82 -2.56
N GLN A 70 7.29 -4.22 -1.32
CA GLN A 70 7.89 -5.39 -0.69
C GLN A 70 6.84 -6.44 -0.33
N ASP A 71 5.75 -6.02 0.33
CA ASP A 71 4.76 -7.00 0.78
C ASP A 71 3.90 -7.50 -0.38
N TRP A 72 3.50 -6.63 -1.32
CA TRP A 72 2.70 -7.03 -2.48
C TRP A 72 3.37 -8.09 -3.36
N PRO A 73 4.64 -7.97 -3.79
CA PRO A 73 5.32 -9.06 -4.52
C PRO A 73 5.38 -10.39 -3.75
N ALA A 74 5.37 -10.33 -2.41
CA ALA A 74 5.38 -11.50 -1.54
C ALA A 74 3.99 -12.08 -1.23
N VAL A 75 2.90 -11.46 -1.72
CA VAL A 75 1.55 -12.00 -1.62
C VAL A 75 1.43 -13.23 -2.53
N PRO A 76 0.76 -14.33 -2.09
CA PRO A 76 0.53 -15.50 -2.92
C PRO A 76 0.02 -15.16 -4.32
N THR A 77 0.56 -15.82 -5.34
CA THR A 77 0.23 -15.53 -6.75
C THR A 77 -1.27 -15.53 -7.02
N ARG A 78 -2.03 -16.50 -6.49
CA ARG A 78 -3.49 -16.55 -6.60
C ARG A 78 -4.20 -15.26 -6.13
N CYS A 79 -3.67 -14.63 -5.08
CA CYS A 79 -4.21 -13.39 -4.55
C CYS A 79 -3.80 -12.20 -5.43
N ARG A 80 -2.62 -12.27 -6.06
CA ARG A 80 -2.17 -11.24 -7.01
C ARG A 80 -2.99 -11.26 -8.30
N GLU A 81 -3.22 -12.45 -8.86
CA GLU A 81 -4.04 -12.69 -10.06
C GLU A 81 -5.46 -12.09 -9.92
N ALA A 82 -6.05 -12.15 -8.73
CA ALA A 82 -7.35 -11.54 -8.45
C ALA A 82 -7.38 -10.00 -8.61
N TYR A 83 -6.22 -9.35 -8.72
CA TYR A 83 -6.06 -7.91 -8.90
C TYR A 83 -5.34 -7.54 -10.21
N ASP A 84 -4.97 -8.50 -11.07
CA ASP A 84 -4.25 -8.22 -12.31
C ASP A 84 -5.05 -7.27 -13.21
N GLU A 85 -6.34 -7.56 -13.45
CA GLU A 85 -7.21 -6.68 -14.25
C GLU A 85 -7.37 -5.29 -13.61
N ILE A 86 -7.51 -5.25 -12.28
CA ILE A 86 -7.70 -4.01 -11.52
C ILE A 86 -6.45 -3.13 -11.64
N LEU A 87 -5.26 -3.67 -11.38
CA LEU A 87 -4.00 -2.92 -11.47
C LEU A 87 -3.65 -2.58 -12.93
N PHE A 88 -4.02 -3.44 -13.88
CA PHE A 88 -3.85 -3.16 -15.29
C PHE A 88 -4.71 -1.98 -15.77
N ARG A 89 -5.92 -1.82 -15.23
CA ARG A 89 -6.84 -0.73 -15.58
C ARG A 89 -6.78 0.47 -14.64
N ALA A 90 -5.99 0.38 -13.56
CA ALA A 90 -5.83 1.46 -12.60
C ALA A 90 -5.30 2.74 -13.27
N PRO A 91 -5.59 3.91 -12.68
CA PRO A 91 -4.90 5.14 -13.04
C PRO A 91 -3.39 4.97 -12.98
N ASP A 92 -2.65 5.52 -13.95
CA ASP A 92 -1.18 5.44 -13.98
C ASP A 92 -0.54 6.00 -12.70
N LEU A 93 -1.21 7.00 -12.11
CA LEU A 93 -0.82 7.64 -10.87
C LEU A 93 -1.99 7.62 -9.87
N VAL A 94 -1.75 7.11 -8.67
CA VAL A 94 -2.71 7.08 -7.57
C VAL A 94 -2.16 7.91 -6.42
N VAL A 95 -2.84 9.01 -6.10
CA VAL A 95 -2.50 9.85 -4.95
C VAL A 95 -3.19 9.32 -3.70
N ILE A 96 -2.40 8.94 -2.71
CA ILE A 96 -2.86 8.45 -1.41
C ILE A 96 -2.65 9.55 -0.38
N GLN A 97 -3.73 10.20 0.04
CA GLN A 97 -3.70 11.17 1.13
C GLN A 97 -3.68 10.44 2.47
N LEU A 98 -2.52 10.40 3.10
CA LEU A 98 -2.40 9.84 4.43
C LEU A 98 -2.95 10.82 5.47
N ARG A 99 -3.97 10.39 6.20
CA ARG A 99 -4.65 11.18 7.24
C ARG A 99 -4.67 10.40 8.55
N ARG A 100 -4.53 11.08 9.68
CA ARG A 100 -4.72 10.46 11.00
C ARG A 100 -6.15 9.97 11.17
N HIS A 101 -7.10 10.80 10.75
CA HIS A 101 -8.54 10.58 10.76
C HIS A 101 -9.14 11.23 9.51
N ASN A 102 -10.24 10.68 9.01
CA ASN A 102 -11.04 11.29 7.94
C ASN A 102 -12.41 11.73 8.46
N LEU A 103 -13.09 12.58 7.69
CA LEU A 103 -14.35 13.20 8.11
C LEU A 103 -15.53 12.21 8.09
N CYS A 104 -15.51 11.24 7.18
CA CYS A 104 -16.53 10.18 7.04
C CYS A 104 -16.49 9.15 8.18
N GLY A 105 -15.39 9.07 8.94
CA GLY A 105 -15.17 7.97 9.89
C GLY A 105 -14.95 6.60 9.23
N CYS A 106 -14.61 6.57 7.95
CA CYS A 106 -14.31 5.37 7.18
C CYS A 106 -12.81 4.99 7.28
N LEU A 107 -12.41 3.78 6.87
CA LEU A 107 -10.98 3.41 6.86
C LEU A 107 -10.20 4.15 5.77
N ALA A 108 -10.86 4.31 4.63
CA ALA A 108 -10.42 5.01 3.45
C ALA A 108 -11.64 5.36 2.61
N HIS A 109 -11.43 6.22 1.60
CA HIS A 109 -12.36 6.36 0.49
C HIS A 109 -11.60 6.86 -0.75
N ARG A 110 -12.08 6.47 -1.93
CA ARG A 110 -11.67 7.11 -3.19
C ARG A 110 -12.29 8.51 -3.34
N HIS A 111 -11.57 9.38 -4.03
CA HIS A 111 -12.07 10.67 -4.48
C HIS A 111 -12.32 10.64 -5.99
N MET A 112 -13.46 11.20 -6.42
CA MET A 112 -13.80 11.37 -7.85
C MET A 112 -12.93 12.43 -8.54
N VAL A 113 -12.36 13.35 -7.77
CA VAL A 113 -11.57 14.49 -8.27
C VAL A 113 -10.29 14.57 -7.48
N VAL A 114 -9.16 14.67 -8.18
CA VAL A 114 -7.84 14.88 -7.57
C VAL A 114 -7.77 16.31 -7.02
N ARG A 115 -7.48 16.43 -5.72
CA ARG A 115 -7.39 17.70 -4.98
C ARG A 115 -6.01 17.93 -4.39
N GLU A 116 -5.14 16.93 -4.39
CA GLU A 116 -3.75 17.12 -3.98
C GLU A 116 -3.05 18.08 -4.96
N LYS A 117 -2.73 19.29 -4.48
CA LYS A 117 -2.30 20.44 -5.29
C LYS A 117 -1.29 20.11 -6.40
N PRO A 118 -0.14 19.43 -6.13
CA PRO A 118 0.80 19.11 -7.20
C PRO A 118 0.24 18.21 -8.31
N PHE A 119 -0.86 17.52 -8.09
CA PHE A 119 -1.43 16.53 -9.03
C PHE A 119 -2.82 16.92 -9.55
N ALA A 120 -3.40 18.00 -9.04
CA ALA A 120 -4.69 18.53 -9.49
C ALA A 120 -4.58 19.38 -10.77
N GLU A 121 -3.38 19.85 -11.11
CA GLU A 121 -3.11 20.66 -12.30
C GLU A 121 -2.41 19.81 -13.36
N ALA A 122 -2.72 20.06 -14.64
CA ALA A 122 -2.07 19.40 -15.76
C ALA A 122 -0.57 19.79 -15.82
N HIS A 123 0.29 18.81 -16.10
CA HIS A 123 1.73 19.03 -16.25
C HIS A 123 2.30 18.07 -17.29
N GLU A 124 3.32 18.50 -18.05
CA GLU A 124 3.95 17.71 -19.13
C GLU A 124 4.46 16.34 -18.64
N VAL A 125 4.98 16.30 -17.41
CA VAL A 125 5.48 15.07 -16.75
C VAL A 125 4.39 14.01 -16.63
N PHE A 126 3.12 14.40 -16.55
CA PHE A 126 2.02 13.45 -16.49
C PHE A 126 1.63 12.93 -17.87
N GLY A 127 1.94 13.65 -18.96
CA GLY A 127 1.75 13.13 -20.32
C GLY A 127 0.32 12.67 -20.67
N GLY A 128 -0.70 13.19 -19.98
CA GLY A 128 -2.10 12.74 -20.12
C GLY A 128 -2.47 11.50 -19.29
N ALA A 129 -1.58 11.03 -18.42
CA ALA A 129 -1.80 9.93 -17.48
C ALA A 129 -3.09 10.11 -16.68
N ALA A 130 -3.83 9.02 -16.51
CA ALA A 130 -4.97 8.99 -15.62
C ALA A 130 -4.47 9.12 -14.17
N ILE A 131 -5.08 10.03 -13.40
CA ILE A 131 -4.74 10.24 -11.99
C ILE A 131 -5.97 9.95 -11.13
N GLY A 132 -5.81 9.00 -10.19
CA GLY A 132 -6.78 8.73 -9.14
C GLY A 132 -6.34 9.33 -7.81
N GLU A 133 -7.29 9.57 -6.91
CA GLU A 133 -7.00 10.00 -5.55
C GLU A 133 -7.83 9.20 -4.54
N MET A 134 -7.25 8.92 -3.37
CA MET A 134 -7.91 8.32 -2.22
C MET A 134 -7.36 8.91 -0.93
N ASP A 135 -8.08 8.79 0.18
CA ASP A 135 -7.53 9.00 1.52
C ASP A 135 -7.54 7.73 2.37
N ILE A 136 -6.61 7.66 3.32
CA ILE A 136 -6.50 6.57 4.30
C ILE A 136 -6.41 7.16 5.69
N ALA A 137 -7.32 6.75 6.58
CA ALA A 137 -7.36 7.11 7.99
C ALA A 137 -6.55 6.12 8.84
N TYR A 138 -5.23 6.26 8.85
CA TYR A 138 -4.33 5.22 9.33
C TYR A 138 -4.51 4.83 10.81
N ARG A 139 -4.87 5.78 11.70
CA ARG A 139 -5.13 5.44 13.11
C ARG A 139 -6.36 4.54 13.27
N ARG A 140 -7.34 4.68 12.37
CA ARG A 140 -8.50 3.80 12.35
C ARG A 140 -8.13 2.42 11.80
N VAL A 141 -7.23 2.37 10.82
CA VAL A 141 -6.67 1.11 10.29
C VAL A 141 -5.87 0.35 11.36
N GLU A 142 -5.09 1.04 12.19
CA GLU A 142 -4.35 0.42 13.30
C GLU A 142 -5.30 -0.33 14.25
N GLY A 143 -6.38 0.32 14.67
CA GLY A 143 -7.40 -0.27 15.55
C GLY A 143 -8.41 -1.19 14.85
N TRP A 144 -8.37 -1.31 13.52
CA TRP A 144 -9.34 -2.11 12.79
C TRP A 144 -9.07 -3.60 12.97
N LEU A 145 -10.06 -4.32 13.49
CA LEU A 145 -10.06 -5.78 13.56
C LEU A 145 -10.61 -6.34 12.24
N ALA A 146 -9.77 -6.35 11.21
CA ALA A 146 -10.00 -7.22 10.05
C ALA A 146 -10.16 -8.64 10.60
N SER A 147 -11.31 -9.29 10.35
CA SER A 147 -11.85 -10.46 11.08
C SER A 147 -10.79 -11.31 11.81
N PRO A 148 -11.03 -11.68 13.08
CA PRO A 148 -10.04 -12.40 13.86
C PRO A 148 -9.65 -13.67 13.12
N LEU A 149 -8.34 -13.87 12.96
CA LEU A 149 -7.76 -15.15 12.56
C LEU A 149 -7.95 -16.12 13.74
N THR A 150 -9.18 -16.52 14.03
CA THR A 150 -9.49 -17.42 15.15
C THR A 150 -8.95 -18.84 14.91
N ASP A 151 -8.69 -19.23 13.66
CA ASP A 151 -8.29 -20.60 13.31
C ASP A 151 -6.80 -20.79 13.03
N THR A 152 -6.00 -19.73 12.96
CA THR A 152 -4.56 -19.90 13.18
C THR A 152 -4.36 -19.76 14.67
N ALA A 153 -4.41 -20.90 15.37
CA ALA A 153 -3.77 -21.04 16.66
C ALA A 153 -2.30 -20.66 16.49
N PHE A 154 -2.03 -19.36 16.62
CA PHE A 154 -0.70 -18.79 16.71
C PHE A 154 -0.10 -19.37 17.98
N ASP A 155 0.69 -20.42 17.78
CA ASP A 155 1.38 -21.12 18.85
C ASP A 155 2.06 -20.05 19.71
N THR A 156 1.67 -19.96 20.98
CA THR A 156 1.99 -18.87 21.90
C THR A 156 3.50 -18.67 22.09
N LYS A 157 4.32 -19.62 21.61
CA LYS A 157 5.78 -19.57 21.54
C LYS A 157 6.34 -18.65 20.44
N PHE A 158 5.55 -18.21 19.47
CA PHE A 158 6.01 -17.38 18.33
C PHE A 158 6.08 -15.87 18.60
N LEU A 159 5.38 -15.40 19.64
CA LEU A 159 5.01 -13.99 19.78
C LEU A 159 5.61 -13.33 21.02
N GLU A 160 6.86 -13.63 21.36
CA GLU A 160 7.60 -12.93 22.41
C GLU A 160 8.62 -11.93 21.84
N GLY A 161 8.78 -10.80 22.53
CA GLY A 161 9.81 -9.80 22.22
C GLY A 161 9.69 -9.16 20.83
N THR A 162 10.82 -9.07 20.13
CA THR A 162 10.96 -8.38 18.84
C THR A 162 10.12 -8.98 17.72
N ARG A 163 9.83 -10.29 17.77
CA ARG A 163 9.04 -11.01 16.76
C ARG A 163 7.58 -10.58 16.75
N LEU A 164 7.01 -10.31 17.93
CA LEU A 164 5.66 -9.76 18.02
C LEU A 164 5.58 -8.36 17.39
N VAL A 165 6.64 -7.55 17.52
CA VAL A 165 6.72 -6.22 16.91
C VAL A 165 6.78 -6.34 15.38
N GLU A 166 7.62 -7.23 14.85
CA GLU A 166 7.73 -7.51 13.41
C GLU A 166 6.41 -8.04 12.83
N PHE A 167 5.77 -8.99 13.52
CA PHE A 167 4.47 -9.53 13.14
C PHE A 167 3.41 -8.43 13.09
N ARG A 168 3.31 -7.60 14.14
CA ARG A 168 2.35 -6.47 14.17
C ARG A 168 2.62 -5.45 13.07
N ALA A 169 3.89 -5.16 12.78
CA ALA A 169 4.27 -4.28 11.68
C ALA A 169 3.85 -4.87 10.33
N LYS A 170 4.12 -6.17 10.08
CA LYS A 170 3.69 -6.86 8.85
C LYS A 170 2.17 -6.89 8.74
N GLN A 171 1.46 -7.24 9.81
CA GLN A 171 0.00 -7.24 9.86
C GLN A 171 -0.56 -5.86 9.52
N PHE A 172 -0.01 -4.79 10.10
CA PHE A 172 -0.43 -3.43 9.80
C PHE A 172 -0.22 -3.06 8.33
N ARG A 173 0.94 -3.41 7.75
CA ARG A 173 1.22 -3.18 6.33
C ARG A 173 0.26 -3.97 5.42
N LEU A 174 -0.08 -5.21 5.75
CA LEU A 174 -1.06 -5.99 4.99
C LEU A 174 -2.48 -5.41 5.09
N LYS A 175 -2.88 -4.85 6.24
CA LYS A 175 -4.15 -4.09 6.34
C LYS A 175 -4.12 -2.88 5.39
N LEU A 176 -3.06 -2.08 5.45
CA LEU A 176 -2.89 -0.93 4.55
C LEU A 176 -2.93 -1.34 3.08
N LEU A 177 -2.23 -2.41 2.70
CA LEU A 177 -2.22 -2.94 1.34
C LEU A 177 -3.63 -3.33 0.88
N SER A 178 -4.36 -4.09 1.70
CA SER A 178 -5.72 -4.51 1.37
C SER A 178 -6.66 -3.32 1.15
N ILE A 179 -6.48 -2.24 1.91
CA ILE A 179 -7.29 -1.02 1.79
C ILE A 179 -6.90 -0.23 0.54
N VAL A 180 -5.61 -0.09 0.25
CA VAL A 180 -5.14 0.57 -1.00
C VAL A 180 -5.71 -0.16 -2.22
N LEU A 181 -5.63 -1.49 -2.24
CA LEU A 181 -6.17 -2.31 -3.33
C LEU A 181 -7.70 -2.25 -3.40
N HIS A 182 -8.38 -2.20 -2.26
CA HIS A 182 -9.84 -2.00 -2.17
C HIS A 182 -10.25 -0.68 -2.82
N GLU A 183 -9.64 0.43 -2.44
CA GLU A 183 -9.98 1.74 -3.00
C GLU A 183 -9.55 1.85 -4.48
N THR A 184 -8.44 1.21 -4.86
CA THR A 184 -8.00 1.13 -6.27
C THR A 184 -9.03 0.38 -7.11
N ASN A 185 -9.64 -0.68 -6.57
CA ASN A 185 -10.75 -1.35 -7.22
C ASN A 185 -11.89 -0.39 -7.52
N HIS A 186 -12.29 0.42 -6.55
CA HIS A 186 -13.39 1.37 -6.73
C HIS A 186 -13.01 2.53 -7.67
N LEU A 187 -11.72 2.87 -7.81
CA LEU A 187 -11.26 3.81 -8.85
C LEU A 187 -11.48 3.25 -10.26
N VAL A 188 -11.36 1.93 -10.45
CA VAL A 188 -11.49 1.25 -11.74
C VAL A 188 -12.94 0.83 -12.04
N PHE A 189 -13.59 0.23 -11.05
CA PHE A 189 -14.94 -0.32 -11.14
C PHE A 189 -15.85 0.38 -10.11
N PRO A 190 -16.25 1.64 -10.35
CA PRO A 190 -16.95 2.47 -9.37
C PRO A 190 -18.36 1.98 -9.00
N HIS A 191 -18.90 1.02 -9.75
CA HIS A 191 -20.22 0.43 -9.55
C HIS A 191 -20.16 -1.02 -9.04
N GLU A 192 -18.96 -1.58 -8.81
CA GLU A 192 -18.85 -2.90 -8.21
C GLU A 192 -19.37 -2.85 -6.77
N ALA A 193 -20.16 -3.87 -6.40
CA ALA A 193 -20.80 -3.91 -5.10
C ALA A 193 -19.75 -3.93 -3.97
N GLU A 194 -19.96 -3.10 -2.95
CA GLU A 194 -19.06 -2.99 -1.79
C GLU A 194 -18.80 -4.34 -1.12
N SER A 195 -19.80 -5.24 -1.08
CA SER A 195 -19.63 -6.59 -0.54
C SER A 195 -18.62 -7.43 -1.33
N ALA A 196 -18.60 -7.31 -2.65
CA ALA A 196 -17.68 -8.05 -3.52
C ALA A 196 -16.24 -7.52 -3.35
N VAL A 197 -16.06 -6.19 -3.42
CA VAL A 197 -14.74 -5.55 -3.25
C VAL A 197 -14.19 -5.81 -1.85
N ARG A 198 -15.04 -5.71 -0.82
CA ARG A 198 -14.68 -6.06 0.56
C ARG A 198 -14.31 -7.54 0.70
N GLY A 199 -15.06 -8.44 0.08
CA GLY A 199 -14.75 -9.87 0.05
C GLY A 199 -13.36 -10.15 -0.52
N ARG A 200 -13.05 -9.57 -1.69
CA ARG A 200 -11.74 -9.69 -2.36
C ARG A 200 -10.59 -9.17 -1.48
N SER A 201 -10.73 -7.97 -0.95
CA SER A 201 -9.69 -7.34 -0.11
C SER A 201 -9.46 -8.06 1.22
N LEU A 202 -10.52 -8.58 1.86
CA LEU A 202 -10.40 -9.40 3.07
C LEU A 202 -9.78 -10.76 2.81
N ALA A 203 -10.12 -11.41 1.69
CA ALA A 203 -9.50 -12.66 1.28
C ALA A 203 -7.99 -12.47 1.07
N LEU A 204 -7.58 -11.41 0.35
CA LEU A 204 -6.17 -11.05 0.19
C LEU A 204 -5.48 -10.86 1.53
N TYR A 205 -6.06 -10.09 2.45
CA TYR A 205 -5.46 -9.84 3.76
C TYR A 205 -5.25 -11.14 4.55
N ARG A 206 -6.27 -12.01 4.59
CA ARG A 206 -6.22 -13.28 5.33
C ARG A 206 -5.16 -14.20 4.74
N ASP A 207 -5.22 -14.44 3.43
CA ASP A 207 -4.32 -15.37 2.74
C ASP A 207 -2.87 -14.91 2.79
N ALA A 208 -2.62 -13.60 2.60
CA ALA A 208 -1.27 -13.05 2.69
C ALA A 208 -0.70 -13.15 4.12
N LEU A 209 -1.55 -12.97 5.14
CA LEU A 209 -1.13 -13.07 6.53
C LEU A 209 -0.86 -14.52 6.93
N VAL A 210 -1.72 -15.47 6.52
CA VAL A 210 -1.48 -16.92 6.70
C VAL A 210 -0.18 -17.33 6.02
N HIS A 211 0.01 -16.96 4.76
CA HIS A 211 1.22 -17.30 4.00
C HIS A 211 2.50 -16.74 4.65
N TYR A 212 2.45 -15.50 5.14
CA TYR A 212 3.57 -14.91 5.86
C TYR A 212 3.95 -15.74 7.10
N VAL A 213 2.95 -16.18 7.86
CA VAL A 213 3.16 -16.96 9.09
C VAL A 213 3.73 -18.33 8.77
N GLU A 214 3.16 -19.04 7.80
CA GLU A 214 3.66 -20.34 7.33
C GLU A 214 5.11 -20.24 6.87
N THR A 215 5.43 -19.25 6.03
CA THR A 215 6.80 -19.02 5.52
C THR A 215 7.79 -18.71 6.65
N THR A 216 7.35 -17.92 7.62
CA THR A 216 8.17 -17.58 8.79
C THR A 216 8.44 -18.81 9.65
N ILE A 217 7.42 -19.65 9.89
CA ILE A 217 7.57 -20.91 10.62
C ILE A 217 8.53 -21.86 9.90
N SER A 218 8.33 -22.10 8.60
CA SER A 218 9.16 -23.01 7.82
C SER A 218 10.63 -22.59 7.79
N THR A 219 10.91 -21.30 7.65
CA THR A 219 12.29 -20.78 7.64
C THR A 219 12.98 -20.99 8.99
N LEU A 220 12.24 -20.93 10.09
CA LEU A 220 12.77 -21.15 11.43
C LEU A 220 13.06 -22.62 11.71
N SER A 221 12.16 -23.54 11.32
CA SER A 221 12.43 -24.98 11.43
C SER A 221 13.73 -25.37 10.72
N LEU A 222 13.95 -24.83 9.52
CA LEU A 222 15.18 -25.04 8.75
C LEU A 222 16.43 -24.43 9.42
N THR A 223 16.29 -23.34 10.16
CA THR A 223 17.40 -22.68 10.87
C THR A 223 17.78 -23.44 12.14
N ILE A 224 16.78 -23.96 12.87
CA ILE A 224 16.99 -24.78 14.06
C ILE A 224 17.68 -26.09 13.69
N ASP A 225 17.21 -26.81 12.66
CA ASP A 225 17.83 -28.05 12.21
C ASP A 225 19.30 -27.86 11.79
N ARG A 226 19.61 -26.78 11.07
CA ARG A 226 21.01 -26.44 10.70
C ARG A 226 21.89 -26.06 11.88
N SER A 227 21.31 -25.52 12.95
CA SER A 227 22.04 -25.19 14.18
C SER A 227 22.43 -26.45 14.93
N PHE A 228 21.57 -27.48 14.94
CA PHE A 228 21.86 -28.76 15.57
C PHE A 228 22.78 -29.67 14.72
N SER A 229 22.75 -29.57 13.40
CA SER A 229 23.68 -30.33 12.53
C SER A 229 25.14 -29.85 12.57
N ARG A 230 25.43 -28.68 13.15
CA ARG A 230 26.81 -28.18 13.33
C ARG A 230 27.47 -28.62 14.64
N PHE A 231 26.74 -29.33 15.50
CA PHE A 231 27.25 -29.91 16.74
C PHE A 231 27.32 -31.44 16.71
N GLY A 232 27.22 -32.05 15.53
CA GLY A 232 27.40 -33.49 15.30
C GLY A 232 28.70 -33.79 14.57
#